data_AF-A0AAD7J051-F1
#
_entry.id   AF-A0AAD7J051-F1
#
_cell.length_a   1.000
_cell.length_b   1.000
_cell.length_c   1.000
_cell.angle_alpha   90.00
_cell.angle_beta   90.00
_cell.angle_gamma   90.00
#
_symmetry.space_group_name_H-M   'P 1'
#
loop_
_entity.id
_entity.type
_entity.pdbx_description
1 polymer ?
#
loop_
_entity_poly.entity_id
_entity_poly.type
_entity_poly.pdbx_seq_one_letter_code
_entity_poly.pdbx_strand_id
1 'polypeptide(L)'
;MDLLDHLPASSGQTPFCGGNRRNRLLFDKKYPPTGRSAVSLTTGDGDIPPGKTWRVSMGVPAGVVPGTEFSVLDQATHLIKQSFSLVKWEVKRCANHTVCTLVAQTVKIQETILVIKESTSLDVVIPENARAVVSDWKNNEMIMRVYIPEGFPHIAALFPTKHLHLQQGFVQATSRQDAQLALRIPEDDHDSVVVERFTSTIFECEPEARFPLKDALQLSAAVSSIAHFNYFLERRHGSAPLKGVSLEVYRLMGNFPARQPDRRVGQNGNQVIDNHALFKSENGAKYGIIIRNASSYDLFPYLFAFDPTDYTIGCLYSPHSAIDPPLQSFTGEVTIGMGGQRALDFTLPRGVKKSSAFLKLFVATKAIDIDWIQQETSPFDTSFQGRPRLSMCRGVFQDTWDAFTVTLTMTA
;
A
#
# COMPACT_ATOMS: atom_id res chain seq x y z
N MET A 1 2.55 -15.92 -35.16
CA MET A 1 1.81 -14.67 -35.36
C MET A 1 1.19 -14.34 -34.02
N ASP A 2 1.65 -13.26 -33.41
CA ASP A 2 1.36 -12.96 -32.02
C ASP A 2 0.11 -12.07 -31.95
N LEU A 3 -0.84 -12.40 -31.05
CA LEU A 3 -2.11 -11.69 -30.89
C LEU A 3 -1.91 -10.19 -30.58
N LEU A 4 -0.71 -9.83 -30.11
CA LEU A 4 -0.26 -8.48 -29.78
C LEU A 4 -0.14 -7.56 -31.00
N ASP A 5 0.11 -8.09 -32.20
CA ASP A 5 0.37 -7.30 -33.41
C ASP A 5 -0.91 -6.65 -34.00
N HIS A 6 -2.09 -6.98 -33.45
CA HIS A 6 -3.39 -6.46 -33.92
C HIS A 6 -4.06 -5.46 -32.97
N LEU A 7 -3.37 -5.02 -31.90
CA LEU A 7 -3.90 -4.01 -31.00
C LEU A 7 -3.47 -2.59 -31.42
N PRO A 8 -4.40 -1.63 -31.59
CA PRO A 8 -4.05 -0.26 -31.94
C PRO A 8 -3.26 0.41 -30.81
N ALA A 9 -2.19 1.12 -31.16
CA ALA A 9 -1.42 1.93 -30.22
C ALA A 9 -2.31 3.01 -29.59
N SER A 10 -2.51 2.96 -28.27
CA SER A 10 -3.36 3.89 -27.54
C SER A 10 -2.54 4.90 -26.73
N SER A 11 -2.80 6.19 -26.93
CA SER A 11 -2.30 7.28 -26.08
C SER A 11 -2.82 7.15 -24.64
N GLY A 12 -1.95 7.36 -23.65
CA GLY A 12 -2.34 7.38 -22.23
C GLY A 12 -1.97 6.12 -21.41
N GLN A 13 -1.01 5.31 -21.85
CA GLN A 13 -0.40 4.31 -20.97
C GLN A 13 0.76 4.95 -20.18
N THR A 14 0.71 4.84 -18.86
CA THR A 14 1.85 5.11 -17.97
C THR A 14 2.68 3.83 -17.78
N PRO A 15 3.95 3.94 -17.32
CA PRO A 15 4.95 2.85 -17.35
C PRO A 15 4.56 1.55 -16.61
N PHE A 16 3.57 1.60 -15.72
CA PHE A 16 3.24 0.52 -14.79
C PHE A 16 2.04 -0.35 -15.21
N CYS A 17 1.73 -0.45 -16.51
CA CYS A 17 0.57 -1.20 -17.02
C CYS A 17 -0.80 -0.70 -16.47
N GLY A 18 -0.90 0.57 -16.07
CA GLY A 18 -2.14 1.23 -15.66
C GLY A 18 -3.00 1.74 -16.83
N GLY A 19 -3.11 0.98 -17.92
CA GLY A 19 -3.86 1.42 -19.11
C GLY A 19 -5.36 1.16 -19.04
N ASN A 20 -6.15 1.97 -19.75
CA ASN A 20 -7.63 1.91 -19.96
C ASN A 20 -8.23 0.55 -20.37
N ARG A 21 -7.42 -0.52 -20.53
CA ARG A 21 -7.84 -1.84 -21.02
C ARG A 21 -7.42 -3.01 -20.12
N ARG A 22 -6.97 -2.77 -18.88
CA ARG A 22 -6.58 -3.83 -17.93
C ARG A 22 -7.72 -4.80 -17.54
N ASN A 23 -8.98 -4.40 -17.71
CA ASN A 23 -10.17 -5.20 -17.38
C ASN A 23 -10.66 -6.11 -18.53
N ARG A 24 -9.77 -6.58 -19.43
CA ARG A 24 -10.18 -7.51 -20.49
C ARG A 24 -10.35 -8.92 -19.94
N LEU A 25 -11.43 -9.58 -20.37
CA LEU A 25 -11.91 -10.90 -19.90
C LEU A 25 -10.83 -12.00 -19.79
N LEU A 26 -9.77 -11.91 -20.60
CA LEU A 26 -8.64 -12.86 -20.60
C LEU A 26 -7.83 -12.87 -19.28
N PHE A 27 -7.88 -11.80 -18.48
CA PHE A 27 -7.12 -11.68 -17.22
C PHE A 27 -8.01 -11.54 -15.98
N ASP A 28 -9.34 -11.50 -16.14
CA ASP A 28 -10.26 -11.11 -15.09
C ASP A 28 -11.15 -12.27 -14.67
N LYS A 29 -10.57 -13.20 -13.91
CA LYS A 29 -11.33 -14.17 -13.11
C LYS A 29 -11.19 -13.78 -11.63
N LYS A 30 -11.72 -12.60 -11.25
CA LYS A 30 -11.76 -12.16 -9.85
C LYS A 30 -13.21 -12.11 -9.36
N TYR A 31 -13.44 -12.86 -8.28
CA TYR A 31 -14.64 -12.85 -7.45
C TYR A 31 -14.98 -11.41 -6.97
N PRO A 32 -16.26 -11.07 -6.78
CA PRO A 32 -16.67 -9.72 -6.40
C PRO A 32 -16.13 -9.35 -5.00
N PRO A 33 -15.76 -8.08 -4.78
CA PRO A 33 -15.14 -7.62 -3.52
C PRO A 33 -16.20 -7.48 -2.42
N THR A 34 -16.10 -8.26 -1.35
CA THR A 34 -16.82 -7.96 -0.11
C THR A 34 -16.08 -6.84 0.62
N GLY A 35 -16.68 -5.65 0.65
CA GLY A 35 -16.20 -4.52 1.42
C GLY A 35 -16.10 -4.83 2.92
N ARG A 36 -15.10 -4.19 3.56
CA ARG A 36 -14.59 -4.35 4.93
C ARG A 36 -13.52 -5.43 5.03
N SER A 37 -12.30 -4.96 5.30
CA SER A 37 -11.14 -5.78 5.65
C SER A 37 -11.32 -6.41 7.02
N ALA A 38 -12.23 -7.38 7.11
CA ALA A 38 -12.48 -8.14 8.32
C ALA A 38 -11.50 -9.32 8.37
N VAL A 39 -10.65 -9.33 9.38
CA VAL A 39 -9.69 -10.40 9.63
C VAL A 39 -10.37 -11.54 10.38
N SER A 40 -10.08 -12.78 10.00
CA SER A 40 -10.58 -13.93 10.74
C SER A 40 -9.95 -13.97 12.12
N LEU A 41 -10.78 -14.23 13.14
CA LEU A 41 -10.31 -14.52 14.49
C LEU A 41 -10.10 -16.02 14.62
N THR A 42 -8.97 -16.41 15.20
CA THR A 42 -8.74 -17.78 15.68
C THR A 42 -8.56 -17.75 17.19
N THR A 43 -9.01 -18.80 17.88
CA THR A 43 -8.75 -18.94 19.32
C THR A 43 -7.26 -19.18 19.55
N GLY A 44 -6.68 -18.50 20.54
CA GLY A 44 -5.28 -18.69 20.89
C GLY A 44 -5.07 -19.91 21.78
N ASP A 45 -4.22 -20.85 21.34
CA ASP A 45 -3.69 -21.92 22.19
C ASP A 45 -2.44 -21.39 22.93
N GLY A 46 -2.52 -21.15 24.23
CA GLY A 46 -1.39 -20.72 25.07
C GLY A 46 -1.66 -20.83 26.57
N ASP A 47 -0.62 -20.63 27.40
CA ASP A 47 -0.61 -20.78 28.87
C ASP A 47 -1.45 -19.75 29.66
N ILE A 48 -2.21 -18.91 28.95
CA ILE A 48 -3.24 -18.04 29.51
C ILE A 48 -4.55 -18.84 29.42
N PRO A 49 -5.43 -18.85 30.44
CA PRO A 49 -6.57 -19.77 30.49
C PRO A 49 -7.25 -19.97 29.12
N PRO A 50 -7.32 -21.23 28.64
CA PRO A 50 -7.80 -21.55 27.30
C PRO A 50 -9.17 -20.89 27.09
N GLY A 51 -9.31 -20.13 26.00
CA GLY A 51 -10.54 -19.42 25.64
C GLY A 51 -10.59 -17.92 25.96
N LYS A 52 -9.54 -17.31 26.54
CA LYS A 52 -9.50 -15.84 26.81
C LYS A 52 -8.63 -15.01 25.88
N THR A 53 -8.01 -15.62 24.88
CA THR A 53 -7.20 -14.90 23.90
C THR A 53 -7.59 -15.29 22.48
N TRP A 54 -7.47 -14.32 21.57
CA TRP A 54 -7.74 -14.51 20.16
C TRP A 54 -6.53 -14.07 19.35
N ARG A 55 -6.42 -14.58 18.14
CA ARG A 55 -5.35 -14.29 17.20
C ARG A 55 -5.95 -13.73 15.93
N VAL A 56 -5.26 -12.73 15.38
CA VAL A 56 -5.50 -12.23 14.03
C VAL A 56 -4.19 -12.26 13.27
N SER A 57 -4.25 -12.65 11.99
CA SER A 57 -3.09 -12.65 11.10
C SER A 57 -2.81 -11.25 10.55
N MET A 58 -2.59 -10.32 11.48
CA MET A 58 -2.22 -8.93 11.22
C MET A 58 -1.27 -8.49 12.33
N GLY A 59 -0.15 -7.88 11.97
CA GLY A 59 0.90 -7.55 12.94
C GLY A 59 1.61 -6.24 12.64
N VAL A 60 2.87 -6.12 13.08
CA VAL A 60 3.64 -4.87 13.04
C VAL A 60 3.67 -4.20 11.66
N PRO A 61 3.95 -4.86 10.51
CA PRO A 61 3.95 -4.22 9.19
C PRO A 61 2.59 -3.62 8.83
N ALA A 62 1.49 -4.29 9.18
CA ALA A 62 0.13 -3.76 9.04
C ALA A 62 -0.17 -2.62 10.03
N GLY A 63 0.80 -2.30 10.88
CA GLY A 63 0.85 -1.15 11.77
C GLY A 63 0.13 -1.35 13.10
N VAL A 64 -0.27 -2.58 13.40
CA VAL A 64 -0.80 -2.92 14.72
C VAL A 64 0.28 -2.64 15.76
N VAL A 65 -0.12 -2.03 16.87
CA VAL A 65 0.72 -1.83 18.07
C VAL A 65 -0.06 -2.25 19.31
N PRO A 66 0.61 -2.59 20.42
CA PRO A 66 -0.08 -2.84 21.68
C PRO A 66 -1.08 -1.72 22.01
N GLY A 67 -2.30 -2.09 22.40
CA GLY A 67 -3.42 -1.19 22.64
C GLY A 67 -4.38 -1.02 21.45
N THR A 68 -4.01 -1.39 20.22
CA THR A 68 -4.90 -1.31 19.04
C THR A 68 -6.19 -2.08 19.31
N GLU A 69 -7.35 -1.45 19.06
CA GLU A 69 -8.66 -2.05 19.34
C GLU A 69 -9.29 -2.65 18.09
N PHE A 70 -9.96 -3.78 18.26
CA PHE A 70 -10.62 -4.55 17.22
C PHE A 70 -12.08 -4.78 17.61
N SER A 71 -13.02 -4.33 16.77
CA SER A 71 -14.44 -4.65 16.92
C SER A 71 -14.72 -6.01 16.30
N VAL A 72 -15.29 -6.90 17.09
CA VAL A 72 -15.70 -8.24 16.67
C VAL A 72 -17.10 -8.19 16.09
N LEU A 73 -17.26 -8.66 14.86
CA LEU A 73 -18.51 -8.63 14.12
C LEU A 73 -19.11 -10.04 14.04
N ASP A 74 -20.41 -10.13 14.30
CA ASP A 74 -21.20 -11.35 14.06
C ASP A 74 -21.45 -11.55 12.56
N GLN A 75 -21.19 -12.75 12.05
CA GLN A 75 -21.41 -13.13 10.65
C GLN A 75 -22.89 -13.14 10.26
N ALA A 76 -23.82 -13.32 11.20
CA ALA A 76 -25.25 -13.36 10.90
C ALA A 76 -25.75 -12.08 10.19
N THR A 77 -25.10 -10.94 10.43
CA THR A 77 -25.40 -9.67 9.75
C THR A 77 -24.87 -9.55 8.31
N HIS A 78 -24.05 -10.49 7.82
CA HIS A 78 -23.39 -10.36 6.51
C HIS A 78 -24.02 -11.21 5.38
N LEU A 79 -24.93 -12.15 5.70
CA LEU A 79 -25.50 -13.10 4.74
C LEU A 79 -26.76 -12.63 3.99
N ILE A 80 -27.31 -11.44 4.27
CA ILE A 80 -28.56 -10.96 3.60
C ILE A 80 -28.31 -10.35 2.19
N LYS A 81 -27.23 -10.70 1.48
CA LYS A 81 -26.98 -10.15 0.12
C LYS A 81 -26.54 -11.16 -0.93
N GLN A 82 -27.06 -12.39 -0.91
CA GLN A 82 -26.87 -13.34 -2.02
C GLN A 82 -28.13 -14.13 -2.39
N SER A 83 -29.26 -13.45 -2.58
CA SER A 83 -30.40 -14.07 -3.26
C SER A 83 -30.98 -13.09 -4.28
N PHE A 84 -30.83 -13.45 -5.55
CA PHE A 84 -31.33 -12.72 -6.71
C PHE A 84 -32.86 -12.68 -6.68
N SER A 85 -33.46 -11.48 -6.59
CA SER A 85 -34.84 -11.25 -7.01
C SER A 85 -35.07 -9.76 -7.27
N LEU A 86 -35.63 -9.48 -8.44
CA LEU A 86 -35.99 -8.17 -8.99
C LEU A 86 -37.14 -7.52 -8.21
N VAL A 87 -36.86 -7.01 -7.01
CA VAL A 87 -37.77 -6.09 -6.31
C VAL A 87 -36.94 -4.98 -5.68
N LYS A 88 -37.45 -3.75 -5.76
CA LYS A 88 -36.84 -2.52 -5.28
C LYS A 88 -36.65 -2.60 -3.75
N TRP A 89 -35.44 -2.86 -3.27
CA TRP A 89 -35.13 -2.93 -1.83
C TRP A 89 -34.59 -1.59 -1.33
N GLU A 90 -35.29 -0.98 -0.37
CA GLU A 90 -34.66 -0.05 0.57
C GLU A 90 -33.58 -0.82 1.35
N VAL A 91 -32.32 -0.42 1.19
CA VAL A 91 -31.21 -0.95 1.98
C VAL A 91 -31.37 -0.46 3.42
N LYS A 92 -32.15 -1.18 4.23
CA LYS A 92 -32.01 -1.09 5.69
C LYS A 92 -30.61 -1.58 6.02
N ARG A 93 -29.68 -0.64 6.27
CA ARG A 93 -28.37 -0.92 6.84
C ARG A 93 -28.60 -1.65 8.16
N CYS A 94 -28.44 -2.97 8.19
CA CYS A 94 -28.28 -3.66 9.47
C CYS A 94 -27.03 -3.06 10.11
N ALA A 95 -27.21 -2.36 11.23
CA ALA A 95 -26.11 -1.92 12.06
C ALA A 95 -25.27 -3.16 12.37
N ASN A 96 -23.97 -3.12 12.08
CA ASN A 96 -23.08 -4.20 12.47
C ASN A 96 -23.18 -4.33 13.98
N HIS A 97 -23.69 -5.45 14.47
CA HIS A 97 -23.70 -5.69 15.89
C HIS A 97 -22.28 -6.06 16.29
N THR A 98 -21.57 -5.11 16.92
CA THR A 98 -20.28 -5.38 17.54
C THR A 98 -20.52 -6.24 18.76
N VAL A 99 -20.01 -7.48 18.73
CA VAL A 99 -20.15 -8.47 19.80
C VAL A 99 -19.32 -8.05 21.02
N CYS A 100 -18.07 -7.64 20.77
CA CYS A 100 -17.17 -7.08 21.76
C CYS A 100 -16.04 -6.29 21.10
N THR A 101 -15.27 -5.61 21.94
CA THR A 101 -14.00 -5.02 21.55
C THR A 101 -12.86 -5.83 22.15
N LEU A 102 -11.94 -6.25 21.28
CA LEU A 102 -10.68 -6.85 21.66
C LEU A 102 -9.55 -5.83 21.55
N VAL A 103 -8.48 -6.01 22.31
CA VAL A 103 -7.31 -5.13 22.36
C VAL A 103 -6.06 -5.93 22.06
N ALA A 104 -5.19 -5.40 21.20
CA ALA A 104 -3.87 -5.94 20.93
C ALA A 104 -3.00 -5.90 22.18
N GLN A 105 -2.62 -7.06 22.69
CA GLN A 105 -1.71 -7.17 23.83
C GLN A 105 -0.29 -7.44 23.36
N THR A 106 -0.11 -8.48 22.55
CA THR A 106 1.18 -8.87 21.99
C THR A 106 1.11 -8.77 20.48
N VAL A 107 1.93 -7.91 19.89
CA VAL A 107 2.00 -7.72 18.45
C VAL A 107 3.32 -8.29 17.93
N LYS A 108 3.23 -9.26 17.03
CA LYS A 108 4.34 -9.81 16.25
C LYS A 108 4.28 -9.28 14.83
N ILE A 109 5.19 -9.70 13.96
CA ILE A 109 5.20 -9.24 12.56
C ILE A 109 3.92 -9.59 11.82
N GLN A 110 3.42 -10.82 11.90
CA GLN A 110 2.25 -11.24 11.13
C GLN A 110 1.04 -11.59 11.97
N GLU A 111 1.18 -11.56 13.29
CA GLU A 111 0.16 -12.02 14.22
C GLU A 111 0.02 -11.02 15.36
N THR A 112 -1.21 -10.80 15.78
CA THR A 112 -1.51 -10.09 17.02
C THR A 112 -2.34 -10.97 17.92
N ILE A 113 -1.90 -11.08 19.17
CA ILE A 113 -2.68 -11.68 20.25
C ILE A 113 -3.57 -10.59 20.85
N LEU A 114 -4.86 -10.89 20.88
CA LEU A 114 -5.94 -10.03 21.30
C LEU A 114 -6.55 -10.53 22.61
N VAL A 115 -6.95 -9.61 23.47
CA VAL A 115 -7.68 -9.87 24.72
C VAL A 115 -8.95 -9.04 24.78
N ILE A 116 -9.98 -9.47 25.53
CA ILE A 116 -11.17 -8.65 25.73
C ILE A 116 -10.79 -7.34 26.43
N LYS A 117 -11.29 -6.22 25.92
CA LYS A 117 -11.16 -4.91 26.59
C LYS A 117 -11.86 -4.97 27.94
N GLU A 118 -11.17 -4.66 29.03
CA GLU A 118 -11.65 -4.78 30.43
C GLU A 118 -13.03 -4.14 30.68
N SER A 119 -13.40 -3.13 29.90
CA SER A 119 -14.71 -2.47 29.95
C SER A 119 -15.86 -3.29 29.35
N THR A 120 -15.60 -4.47 28.80
CA THR A 120 -16.58 -5.34 28.14
C THR A 120 -16.89 -6.51 29.06
N SER A 121 -18.17 -6.91 29.14
CA SER A 121 -18.60 -8.02 30.00
C SER A 121 -17.73 -9.27 29.80
N LEU A 122 -17.36 -9.93 30.91
CA LEU A 122 -16.48 -11.11 30.90
C LEU A 122 -17.15 -12.36 30.31
N ASP A 123 -18.48 -12.35 30.14
CA ASP A 123 -19.27 -13.48 29.66
C ASP A 123 -19.52 -13.46 28.13
N VAL A 124 -18.75 -12.68 27.37
CA VAL A 124 -18.93 -12.61 25.92
C VAL A 124 -18.44 -13.89 25.25
N VAL A 125 -19.36 -14.58 24.57
CA VAL A 125 -19.06 -15.72 23.69
C VAL A 125 -18.82 -15.19 22.27
N ILE A 126 -17.60 -15.40 21.77
CA ILE A 126 -17.25 -15.05 20.38
C ILE A 126 -17.52 -16.26 19.47
N PRO A 127 -18.34 -16.12 18.41
CA PRO A 127 -18.61 -17.22 17.48
C PRO A 127 -17.34 -17.74 16.78
N GLU A 128 -17.29 -19.05 16.47
CA GLU A 128 -16.13 -19.71 15.83
C GLU A 128 -15.72 -19.13 14.46
N ASN A 129 -16.58 -18.32 13.84
CA ASN A 129 -16.32 -17.66 12.56
C ASN A 129 -16.37 -16.13 12.64
N ALA A 130 -16.33 -15.57 13.84
CA ALA A 130 -16.35 -14.13 14.02
C ALA A 130 -15.19 -13.48 13.27
N ARG A 131 -15.44 -12.28 12.73
CA ARG A 131 -14.41 -11.50 12.06
C ARG A 131 -14.16 -10.25 12.87
N ALA A 132 -12.90 -9.90 13.03
CA ALA A 132 -12.50 -8.65 13.67
C ALA A 132 -12.21 -7.59 12.61
N VAL A 133 -12.49 -6.35 12.95
CA VAL A 133 -12.11 -5.18 12.17
C VAL A 133 -11.42 -4.22 13.11
N VAL A 134 -10.29 -3.63 12.70
CA VAL A 134 -9.66 -2.60 13.52
C VAL A 134 -10.63 -1.45 13.70
N SER A 135 -10.95 -1.19 14.96
CA SER A 135 -11.87 -0.15 15.36
C SER A 135 -11.19 1.04 15.99
N ASP A 136 -9.95 0.91 16.50
CA ASP A 136 -9.16 2.04 16.97
C ASP A 136 -7.67 1.75 16.83
N TRP A 137 -6.99 2.51 15.99
CA TRP A 137 -5.54 2.39 15.82
C TRP A 137 -4.83 3.15 16.94
N LYS A 138 -3.99 2.46 17.72
CA LYS A 138 -3.12 3.12 18.71
C LYS A 138 -1.74 3.49 18.18
N ASN A 139 -1.49 3.20 16.90
CA ASN A 139 -0.25 3.58 16.26
C ASN A 139 -0.34 5.02 15.76
N ASN A 140 0.07 5.96 16.60
CA ASN A 140 0.07 7.38 16.25
C ASN A 140 1.01 7.69 15.06
N GLU A 141 1.99 6.84 14.76
CA GLU A 141 2.86 6.98 13.57
C GLU A 141 2.10 6.70 12.26
N MET A 142 0.92 6.08 12.32
CA MET A 142 0.10 5.79 11.14
C MET A 142 -0.92 6.86 10.79
N ILE A 143 -1.12 7.83 11.67
CA ILE A 143 -2.24 8.75 11.54
C ILE A 143 -1.76 10.00 10.82
N MET A 144 -2.08 10.11 9.53
CA MET A 144 -1.80 11.30 8.75
C MET A 144 -2.66 12.47 9.25
N ARG A 145 -2.04 13.61 9.56
CA ARG A 145 -2.76 14.83 9.95
C ARG A 145 -3.12 15.66 8.73
N VAL A 146 -4.42 15.83 8.48
CA VAL A 146 -4.95 16.52 7.30
C VAL A 146 -5.60 17.82 7.73
N TYR A 147 -5.05 18.95 7.27
CA TYR A 147 -5.66 20.26 7.44
C TYR A 147 -6.71 20.49 6.36
N ILE A 148 -7.88 20.96 6.81
CA ILE A 148 -8.99 21.32 5.96
C ILE A 148 -9.42 22.74 6.36
N PRO A 149 -9.42 23.71 5.42
CA PRO A 149 -9.82 25.07 5.72
C PRO A 149 -11.30 25.15 6.07
N GLU A 150 -11.67 26.18 6.82
CA GLU A 150 -13.06 26.46 7.15
C GLU A 150 -13.89 26.67 5.87
N GLY A 151 -15.13 26.15 5.85
CA GLY A 151 -16.00 26.23 4.68
C GLY A 151 -15.69 25.24 3.56
N PHE A 152 -14.70 24.35 3.72
CA PHE A 152 -14.42 23.30 2.73
C PHE A 152 -15.66 22.39 2.54
N PRO A 153 -16.19 22.26 1.32
CA PRO A 153 -17.35 21.41 1.08
C PRO A 153 -16.99 19.95 1.34
N HIS A 154 -17.97 19.13 1.72
CA HIS A 154 -17.75 17.70 1.98
C HIS A 154 -16.95 17.35 3.25
N ILE A 155 -16.69 18.30 4.16
CA ILE A 155 -16.02 18.01 5.45
C ILE A 155 -16.72 16.89 6.23
N ALA A 156 -18.06 16.82 6.18
CA ALA A 156 -18.85 15.77 6.82
C ALA A 156 -18.64 14.37 6.21
N ALA A 157 -18.22 14.29 4.94
CA ALA A 157 -17.87 13.02 4.31
C ALA A 157 -16.44 12.58 4.66
N LEU A 158 -15.56 13.54 4.90
CA LEU A 158 -14.20 13.29 5.39
C LEU A 158 -14.23 12.86 6.86
N PHE A 159 -15.01 13.54 7.70
CA PHE A 159 -15.07 13.31 9.14
C PHE A 159 -16.52 13.02 9.60
N PRO A 160 -17.07 11.83 9.28
CA PRO A 160 -18.42 11.47 9.68
C PRO A 160 -18.52 11.30 11.20
N THR A 161 -19.34 12.15 11.85
CA THR A 161 -19.51 12.35 13.30
C THR A 161 -19.86 11.12 14.15
N LYS A 162 -20.05 9.93 13.58
CA LYS A 162 -20.40 8.71 14.32
C LYS A 162 -19.69 7.50 13.73
N HIS A 163 -18.74 6.94 14.49
CA HIS A 163 -18.14 5.60 14.33
C HIS A 163 -17.30 5.29 13.07
N LEU A 164 -17.15 6.19 12.10
CA LEU A 164 -16.33 5.94 10.90
C LEU A 164 -14.92 6.57 10.93
N HIS A 165 -14.59 7.39 11.94
CA HIS A 165 -13.30 8.10 12.04
C HIS A 165 -12.07 7.18 12.04
N LEU A 166 -12.22 5.91 12.43
CA LEU A 166 -11.10 5.09 12.89
C LEU A 166 -10.55 4.12 11.82
N GLN A 167 -11.05 4.19 10.59
CA GLN A 167 -10.61 3.34 9.47
C GLN A 167 -9.83 4.08 8.39
N GLN A 168 -9.71 5.41 8.51
CA GLN A 168 -9.30 6.25 7.40
C GLN A 168 -7.79 6.47 7.32
N GLY A 169 -7.03 6.10 8.35
CA GLY A 169 -5.57 6.33 8.40
C GLY A 169 -5.20 7.82 8.54
N PHE A 170 -6.17 8.70 8.75
CA PHE A 170 -5.96 10.14 8.89
C PHE A 170 -6.91 10.77 9.91
N VAL A 171 -6.52 11.92 10.45
CA VAL A 171 -7.32 12.77 11.35
C VAL A 171 -7.26 14.22 10.90
N GLN A 172 -8.23 15.02 11.34
CA GLN A 172 -8.19 16.46 11.11
C GLN A 172 -7.07 17.10 11.93
N ALA A 173 -6.24 17.92 11.28
CA ALA A 173 -5.24 18.74 11.95
C ALA A 173 -5.90 19.97 12.59
N THR A 174 -5.41 20.39 13.76
CA THR A 174 -5.85 21.60 14.49
C THR A 174 -5.43 22.88 13.79
N SER A 175 -4.30 22.86 13.09
CA SER A 175 -3.76 23.97 12.34
C SER A 175 -3.08 23.47 11.07
N ARG A 176 -2.79 24.39 10.14
CA ARG A 176 -2.02 24.06 8.93
C ARG A 176 -0.58 23.67 9.25
N GLN A 177 0.01 24.29 10.27
CA GLN A 177 1.39 24.00 10.70
C GLN A 177 1.55 22.58 11.27
N ASP A 178 0.48 22.06 11.90
CA ASP A 178 0.48 20.70 12.47
C ASP A 178 0.20 19.62 11.41
N ALA A 179 -0.14 20.01 10.19
CA ALA A 179 -0.60 19.12 9.15
C ALA A 179 0.56 18.51 8.34
N GLN A 180 0.34 17.28 7.87
CA GLN A 180 1.18 16.63 6.86
C GLN A 180 0.61 16.78 5.45
N LEU A 181 -0.69 17.10 5.37
CA LEU A 181 -1.43 17.32 4.14
C LEU A 181 -2.40 18.49 4.34
N ALA A 182 -2.58 19.36 3.37
CA ALA A 182 -3.72 20.28 3.33
C ALA A 182 -4.54 20.07 2.05
N LEU A 183 -5.85 20.23 2.18
CA LEU A 183 -6.77 20.23 1.07
C LEU A 183 -7.25 21.65 0.80
N ARG A 184 -7.28 22.05 -0.47
CA ARG A 184 -7.81 23.35 -0.90
C ARG A 184 -8.61 23.19 -2.18
N ILE A 185 -9.69 23.95 -2.30
CA ILE A 185 -10.39 24.11 -3.58
C ILE A 185 -9.82 25.35 -4.26
N PRO A 186 -9.32 25.23 -5.49
CA PRO A 186 -8.84 26.39 -6.24
C PRO A 186 -9.97 27.39 -6.53
N GLU A 187 -9.63 28.68 -6.54
CA GLU A 187 -10.58 29.74 -6.91
C GLU A 187 -10.95 29.67 -8.40
N ASP A 188 -10.04 29.16 -9.23
CA ASP A 188 -10.19 29.03 -10.67
C ASP A 188 -10.94 27.75 -11.11
N ASP A 189 -11.07 26.76 -10.23
CA ASP A 189 -11.59 25.43 -10.58
C ASP A 189 -12.21 24.72 -9.37
N HIS A 190 -13.51 24.95 -9.18
CA HIS A 190 -14.29 24.36 -8.08
C HIS A 190 -14.55 22.85 -8.22
N ASP A 191 -14.31 22.27 -9.41
CA ASP A 191 -14.44 20.84 -9.68
C ASP A 191 -13.12 20.09 -9.45
N SER A 192 -12.16 20.75 -8.79
CA SER A 192 -10.87 20.19 -8.45
C SER A 192 -10.53 20.37 -6.98
N VAL A 193 -9.66 19.48 -6.49
CA VAL A 193 -9.01 19.60 -5.19
C VAL A 193 -7.51 19.69 -5.41
N VAL A 194 -6.89 20.66 -4.75
CA VAL A 194 -5.44 20.73 -4.61
C VAL A 194 -5.07 20.08 -3.29
N VAL A 195 -4.16 19.13 -3.40
CA VAL A 195 -3.51 18.43 -2.31
C VAL A 195 -2.15 19.05 -2.12
N GLU A 196 -2.00 19.82 -1.04
CA GLU A 196 -0.72 20.39 -0.63
C GLU A 196 -0.05 19.42 0.36
N ARG A 197 1.22 19.12 0.12
CA ARG A 197 1.97 18.07 0.83
C ARG A 197 3.00 18.74 1.72
N PHE A 198 3.08 18.36 2.98
CA PHE A 198 4.08 18.88 3.92
C PHE A 198 5.04 17.79 4.42
N THR A 199 4.91 16.55 3.94
CA THR A 199 5.82 15.46 4.27
C THR A 199 7.19 15.66 3.61
N SER A 200 8.27 15.52 4.39
CA SER A 200 9.63 15.88 3.95
C SER A 200 10.09 15.15 2.69
N THR A 201 9.72 13.87 2.55
CA THR A 201 10.16 13.04 1.42
C THR A 201 9.54 13.45 0.08
N ILE A 202 8.28 13.93 0.09
CA ILE A 202 7.55 14.27 -1.15
C ILE A 202 7.60 15.78 -1.43
N PHE A 203 7.62 16.61 -0.38
CA PHE A 203 7.61 18.07 -0.49
C PHE A 203 8.74 18.63 -1.35
N GLU A 204 9.95 18.06 -1.26
CA GLU A 204 11.11 18.48 -2.05
C GLU A 204 10.96 18.23 -3.57
N CYS A 205 10.02 17.36 -3.95
CA CYS A 205 9.84 16.91 -5.31
C CYS A 205 8.59 17.49 -5.96
N GLU A 206 7.45 17.36 -5.30
CA GLU A 206 6.13 17.73 -5.82
C GLU A 206 5.25 18.23 -4.65
N PRO A 207 5.36 19.53 -4.26
CA PRO A 207 4.71 20.05 -3.06
C PRO A 207 3.19 20.15 -3.18
N GLU A 208 2.66 20.19 -4.41
CA GLU A 208 1.23 20.27 -4.68
C GLU A 208 0.86 19.33 -5.84
N ALA A 209 -0.34 18.77 -5.75
CA ALA A 209 -0.96 18.07 -6.88
C ALA A 209 -2.45 18.43 -6.96
N ARG A 210 -2.93 18.64 -8.19
CA ARG A 210 -4.33 18.98 -8.48
C ARG A 210 -5.04 17.75 -9.04
N PHE A 211 -6.23 17.47 -8.54
CA PHE A 211 -7.03 16.32 -8.94
C PHE A 211 -8.49 16.70 -9.16
N PRO A 212 -9.22 16.02 -10.06
CA PRO A 212 -10.65 16.23 -10.22
C PRO A 212 -11.40 15.76 -8.96
N LEU A 213 -12.34 16.58 -8.51
CA LEU A 213 -13.22 16.32 -7.37
C LEU A 213 -14.63 16.06 -7.91
N LYS A 214 -15.05 14.79 -7.97
CA LYS A 214 -16.40 14.46 -8.47
C LYS A 214 -17.44 14.39 -7.36
N ASP A 215 -17.09 13.73 -6.25
CA ASP A 215 -17.98 13.61 -5.10
C ASP A 215 -17.23 13.46 -3.77
N ALA A 216 -18.01 13.64 -2.70
CA ALA A 216 -17.57 13.61 -1.31
C ALA A 216 -16.99 12.26 -0.86
N LEU A 217 -17.52 11.15 -1.39
CA LEU A 217 -17.10 9.79 -1.02
C LEU A 217 -15.77 9.44 -1.69
N GLN A 218 -15.59 9.85 -2.94
CA GLN A 218 -14.32 9.73 -3.66
C GLN A 218 -13.22 10.49 -2.92
N LEU A 219 -13.51 11.70 -2.43
CA LEU A 219 -12.54 12.48 -1.67
C LEU A 219 -12.07 11.76 -0.40
N SER A 220 -13.01 11.20 0.38
CA SER A 220 -12.64 10.40 1.57
C SER A 220 -11.78 9.19 1.23
N ALA A 221 -12.15 8.44 0.18
CA ALA A 221 -11.37 7.30 -0.26
C ALA A 221 -9.99 7.70 -0.79
N ALA A 222 -9.89 8.87 -1.42
CA ALA A 222 -8.63 9.41 -1.92
C ALA A 222 -7.69 9.81 -0.78
N VAL A 223 -8.18 10.56 0.22
CA VAL A 223 -7.38 10.94 1.38
C VAL A 223 -6.91 9.71 2.16
N SER A 224 -7.75 8.68 2.30
CA SER A 224 -7.32 7.40 2.89
C SER A 224 -6.24 6.71 2.07
N SER A 225 -6.32 6.78 0.75
CA SER A 225 -5.29 6.22 -0.13
C SER A 225 -3.98 6.99 -0.04
N ILE A 226 -4.03 8.31 0.14
CA ILE A 226 -2.86 9.16 0.39
C ILE A 226 -2.24 8.84 1.76
N ALA A 227 -3.06 8.60 2.79
CA ALA A 227 -2.58 8.18 4.10
C ALA A 227 -1.82 6.85 4.02
N HIS A 228 -2.42 5.86 3.33
CA HIS A 228 -1.79 4.57 3.04
C HIS A 228 -0.45 4.74 2.31
N PHE A 229 -0.41 5.57 1.26
CA PHE A 229 0.80 5.87 0.52
C PHE A 229 1.92 6.42 1.40
N ASN A 230 1.65 7.50 2.15
CA ASN A 230 2.66 8.11 3.01
C ASN A 230 3.14 7.14 4.09
N TYR A 231 2.21 6.40 4.69
CA TYR A 231 2.53 5.42 5.71
C TYR A 231 3.58 4.41 5.23
N PHE A 232 3.38 3.73 4.10
CA PHE A 232 4.39 2.77 3.62
C PHE A 232 5.66 3.41 3.09
N LEU A 233 5.56 4.60 2.50
CA LEU A 233 6.73 5.31 2.01
C LEU A 233 7.68 5.67 3.16
N GLU A 234 7.14 6.18 4.26
CA GLU A 234 7.89 6.63 5.44
C GLU A 234 8.27 5.48 6.38
N ARG A 235 7.59 4.33 6.28
CA ARG A 235 7.81 3.17 7.14
C ARG A 235 9.25 2.66 7.11
N ARG A 236 9.89 2.58 8.27
CA ARG A 236 11.25 2.04 8.46
C ARG A 236 11.28 1.19 9.73
N HIS A 237 12.21 0.24 9.81
CA HIS A 237 12.49 -0.43 11.08
C HIS A 237 13.44 0.45 11.88
N GLY A 238 13.03 0.93 13.07
CA GLY A 238 13.79 1.94 13.82
C GLY A 238 15.23 1.55 14.18
N SER A 239 15.52 0.24 14.28
CA SER A 239 16.87 -0.29 14.54
C SER A 239 17.68 -0.67 13.30
N ALA A 240 17.08 -0.65 12.10
CA ALA A 240 17.65 -1.13 10.84
C ALA A 240 18.43 -2.47 11.00
N PRO A 241 17.76 -3.56 11.40
CA PRO A 241 18.43 -4.80 11.81
C PRO A 241 19.09 -5.54 10.65
N LEU A 242 18.73 -5.25 9.39
CA LEU A 242 19.22 -5.94 8.19
C LEU A 242 20.20 -5.07 7.40
N LYS A 243 21.27 -4.63 8.08
CA LYS A 243 22.37 -3.89 7.43
C LYS A 243 23.04 -4.76 6.36
N GLY A 244 23.45 -4.13 5.26
CA GLY A 244 24.17 -4.79 4.17
C GLY A 244 23.31 -5.17 2.97
N VAL A 245 22.01 -4.84 2.96
CA VAL A 245 21.19 -4.93 1.75
C VAL A 245 21.31 -3.63 0.96
N SER A 246 21.57 -3.72 -0.35
CA SER A 246 21.63 -2.56 -1.25
C SER A 246 20.65 -2.69 -2.41
N LEU A 247 20.20 -1.54 -2.92
CA LEU A 247 19.45 -1.42 -4.15
C LEU A 247 20.24 -0.54 -5.12
N GLU A 248 20.48 -1.07 -6.30
CA GLU A 248 21.29 -0.45 -7.34
C GLU A 248 20.42 -0.30 -8.59
N VAL A 249 20.52 0.85 -9.25
CA VAL A 249 19.78 1.12 -10.49
C VAL A 249 20.79 1.33 -11.61
N TYR A 250 20.58 0.64 -12.73
CA TYR A 250 21.48 0.68 -13.86
C TYR A 250 20.74 1.08 -15.12
N ARG A 251 21.35 1.97 -15.90
CA ARG A 251 20.92 2.23 -17.27
C ARG A 251 21.35 1.06 -18.16
N LEU A 252 20.41 0.53 -18.94
CA LEU A 252 20.66 -0.54 -19.89
C LEU A 252 21.09 0.04 -21.25
N MET A 253 22.08 -0.58 -21.88
CA MET A 253 22.50 -0.21 -23.24
C MET A 253 21.77 -1.07 -24.28
N GLY A 254 21.36 -0.46 -25.41
CA GLY A 254 21.08 -1.08 -26.71
C GLY A 254 19.84 -1.99 -26.87
N ASN A 255 19.38 -2.11 -28.12
CA ASN A 255 18.44 -3.14 -28.59
C ASN A 255 19.18 -4.49 -28.69
N PHE A 256 19.42 -5.16 -27.56
CA PHE A 256 20.05 -6.49 -27.60
C PHE A 256 19.01 -7.60 -27.57
N PRO A 257 19.15 -8.66 -28.41
CA PRO A 257 18.31 -9.83 -28.34
C PRO A 257 18.44 -10.48 -26.95
N ALA A 258 17.32 -10.96 -26.40
CA ALA A 258 17.06 -11.29 -24.99
C ALA A 258 18.03 -12.27 -24.28
N ARG A 259 19.09 -12.78 -24.92
CA ARG A 259 19.86 -13.96 -24.51
C ARG A 259 21.26 -13.73 -23.93
N GLN A 260 21.74 -12.49 -23.71
CA GLN A 260 23.04 -12.28 -23.04
C GLN A 260 22.88 -11.55 -21.69
N PRO A 261 23.15 -12.19 -20.55
CA PRO A 261 22.94 -11.60 -19.21
C PRO A 261 24.00 -10.57 -18.80
N ASP A 262 25.28 -10.76 -19.16
CA ASP A 262 26.39 -10.05 -18.51
C ASP A 262 26.80 -8.69 -19.10
N ARG A 263 26.25 -8.27 -20.26
CA ARG A 263 26.59 -6.99 -20.91
C ARG A 263 25.50 -5.92 -20.80
N ARG A 264 24.57 -6.08 -19.86
CA ARG A 264 23.36 -5.23 -19.75
C ARG A 264 23.55 -3.95 -18.95
N VAL A 265 24.60 -3.85 -18.14
CA VAL A 265 24.88 -2.65 -17.34
C VAL A 265 25.71 -1.67 -18.18
N GLY A 266 25.17 -0.47 -18.43
CA GLY A 266 25.93 0.59 -19.09
C GLY A 266 27.17 1.01 -18.30
N GLN A 267 28.17 1.56 -18.99
CA GLN A 267 29.42 2.02 -18.37
C GLN A 267 29.22 3.11 -17.30
N ASN A 268 28.02 3.68 -17.20
CA ASN A 268 27.67 4.72 -16.23
C ASN A 268 27.56 4.21 -14.78
N GLY A 269 27.69 2.91 -14.54
CA GLY A 269 27.69 2.31 -13.20
C GLY A 269 26.34 2.42 -12.48
N ASN A 270 26.34 2.12 -11.18
CA ASN A 270 25.17 2.27 -10.32
C ASN A 270 24.78 3.75 -10.24
N GLN A 271 23.52 4.06 -10.53
CA GLN A 271 22.97 5.40 -10.53
C GLN A 271 22.51 5.86 -9.12
N VAL A 272 22.43 4.94 -8.16
CA VAL A 272 22.03 5.23 -6.78
C VAL A 272 23.26 5.69 -5.98
N ILE A 273 23.24 6.93 -5.52
CA ILE A 273 24.23 7.55 -4.64
C ILE A 273 23.47 8.13 -3.44
N ASP A 274 23.85 7.75 -2.22
CA ASP A 274 23.20 8.20 -0.97
C ASP A 274 21.67 8.02 -0.94
N ASN A 275 21.16 6.92 -1.52
CA ASN A 275 19.73 6.64 -1.70
C ASN A 275 18.99 7.60 -2.66
N HIS A 276 19.72 8.32 -3.50
CA HIS A 276 19.16 9.14 -4.57
C HIS A 276 19.70 8.69 -5.92
N ALA A 277 18.84 8.62 -6.91
CA ALA A 277 19.24 8.39 -8.29
C ALA A 277 18.70 9.51 -9.18
N LEU A 278 19.62 10.24 -9.81
CA LEU A 278 19.32 11.38 -10.68
C LEU A 278 19.51 10.98 -12.13
N PHE A 279 18.47 11.10 -12.94
CA PHE A 279 18.49 10.76 -14.36
C PHE A 279 18.09 11.96 -15.22
N LYS A 280 18.67 12.04 -16.42
CA LYS A 280 18.14 12.88 -17.50
C LYS A 280 17.09 12.10 -18.27
N SER A 281 15.99 12.77 -18.62
CA SER A 281 14.93 12.19 -19.42
C SER A 281 15.47 11.96 -20.82
N GLU A 282 15.53 10.70 -21.21
CA GLU A 282 16.03 10.30 -22.52
C GLU A 282 14.99 9.37 -23.15
N ASN A 283 14.55 9.72 -24.36
CA ASN A 283 13.52 8.96 -25.04
C ASN A 283 14.00 7.52 -25.31
N GLY A 284 13.24 6.54 -24.83
CA GLY A 284 13.55 5.12 -25.01
C GLY A 284 14.65 4.57 -24.09
N ALA A 285 15.15 5.35 -23.12
CA ALA A 285 16.07 4.83 -22.11
C ALA A 285 15.41 3.70 -21.29
N LYS A 286 16.16 2.64 -21.04
CA LYS A 286 15.73 1.47 -20.30
C LYS A 286 16.62 1.24 -19.09
N TYR A 287 16.03 0.73 -18.01
CA TYR A 287 16.68 0.57 -16.72
C TYR A 287 16.46 -0.82 -16.15
N GLY A 288 17.41 -1.26 -15.35
CA GLY A 288 17.33 -2.47 -14.54
C GLY A 288 17.70 -2.16 -13.10
N ILE A 289 17.26 -3.03 -12.18
CA ILE A 289 17.54 -2.92 -10.76
C ILE A 289 18.25 -4.18 -10.30
N ILE A 290 19.30 -4.03 -9.50
CA ILE A 290 19.95 -5.11 -8.79
C ILE A 290 19.73 -4.90 -7.30
N ILE A 291 19.26 -5.93 -6.60
CA ILE A 291 19.20 -5.97 -5.15
C ILE A 291 20.28 -6.95 -4.69
N ARG A 292 21.19 -6.50 -3.83
CA ARG A 292 22.27 -7.34 -3.28
C ARG A 292 22.09 -7.52 -1.79
N ASN A 293 22.48 -8.70 -1.30
CA ASN A 293 22.47 -9.02 0.11
C ASN A 293 23.88 -9.34 0.61
N ALA A 294 24.50 -8.38 1.31
CA ALA A 294 25.75 -8.57 2.03
C ALA A 294 25.52 -8.85 3.53
N SER A 295 24.27 -9.03 3.97
CA SER A 295 23.93 -9.36 5.35
C SER A 295 24.15 -10.84 5.65
N SER A 296 24.15 -11.19 6.94
CA SER A 296 24.24 -12.58 7.42
C SER A 296 22.91 -13.33 7.40
N TYR A 297 21.87 -12.78 6.77
CA TYR A 297 20.53 -13.35 6.76
C TYR A 297 20.13 -13.74 5.35
N ASP A 298 19.38 -14.82 5.21
CA ASP A 298 18.70 -15.14 3.96
C ASP A 298 17.37 -14.39 3.91
N LEU A 299 17.10 -13.70 2.81
CA LEU A 299 16.06 -12.67 2.74
C LEU A 299 15.08 -12.86 1.57
N PHE A 300 13.84 -12.46 1.84
CA PHE A 300 12.76 -12.30 0.89
C PHE A 300 12.57 -10.80 0.61
N PRO A 301 13.02 -10.29 -0.56
CA PRO A 301 12.86 -8.90 -0.95
C PRO A 301 11.52 -8.65 -1.62
N TYR A 302 10.97 -7.46 -1.40
CA TYR A 302 9.77 -6.97 -2.03
C TYR A 302 9.98 -5.53 -2.45
N LEU A 303 9.91 -5.26 -3.74
CA LEU A 303 10.18 -3.96 -4.30
C LEU A 303 8.90 -3.33 -4.83
N PHE A 304 8.62 -2.11 -4.37
CA PHE A 304 7.49 -1.32 -4.83
C PHE A 304 7.97 0.02 -5.39
N ALA A 305 7.27 0.49 -6.43
CA ALA A 305 7.38 1.84 -6.95
C ALA A 305 6.21 2.68 -6.41
N PHE A 306 6.53 3.81 -5.80
CA PHE A 306 5.59 4.80 -5.29
C PHE A 306 5.63 6.00 -6.23
N ASP A 307 4.51 6.28 -6.88
CA ASP A 307 4.36 7.43 -7.76
C ASP A 307 3.63 8.56 -7.01
N PRO A 308 4.34 9.64 -6.61
CA PRO A 308 3.69 10.75 -5.93
C PRO A 308 2.78 11.56 -6.86
N THR A 309 2.90 11.48 -8.18
CA THR A 309 2.05 12.27 -9.08
C THR A 309 0.59 11.84 -8.97
N ASP A 310 0.33 10.54 -8.84
CA ASP A 310 -1.03 9.99 -8.79
C ASP A 310 -1.32 9.08 -7.57
N TYR A 311 -0.38 8.99 -6.63
CA TYR A 311 -0.43 8.16 -5.43
C TYR A 311 -0.58 6.66 -5.69
N THR A 312 -0.16 6.17 -6.86
CA THR A 312 -0.13 4.74 -7.12
C THR A 312 1.05 4.06 -6.44
N ILE A 313 0.84 2.80 -6.05
CA ILE A 313 1.90 1.91 -5.56
C ILE A 313 1.88 0.65 -6.41
N GLY A 314 2.90 0.49 -7.26
CA GLY A 314 3.08 -0.67 -8.10
C GLY A 314 4.09 -1.65 -7.51
N CYS A 315 3.80 -2.95 -7.55
CA CYS A 315 4.80 -3.98 -7.23
C CYS A 315 5.73 -4.21 -8.43
N LEU A 316 7.02 -4.01 -8.24
CA LEU A 316 8.06 -4.32 -9.23
C LEU A 316 8.61 -5.73 -9.07
N TYR A 317 8.69 -6.20 -7.83
CA TYR A 317 9.14 -7.55 -7.50
C TYR A 317 8.52 -8.04 -6.20
N SER A 318 8.10 -9.29 -6.20
CA SER A 318 7.74 -10.05 -5.01
C SER A 318 8.15 -11.51 -5.25
N PRO A 319 8.66 -12.22 -4.25
CA PRO A 319 9.19 -13.57 -4.38
C PRO A 319 8.07 -14.61 -4.44
N HIS A 320 6.92 -14.28 -5.05
CA HIS A 320 5.73 -15.13 -5.10
C HIS A 320 6.09 -16.57 -5.46
N SER A 321 5.71 -17.51 -4.58
CA SER A 321 5.95 -18.95 -4.72
C SER A 321 7.40 -19.42 -4.48
N ALA A 322 8.33 -18.56 -4.07
CA ALA A 322 9.65 -18.99 -3.63
C ALA A 322 9.54 -19.71 -2.27
N ILE A 323 9.93 -20.98 -2.24
CA ILE A 323 10.04 -21.76 -1.00
C ILE A 323 11.25 -21.27 -0.21
N ASP A 324 12.36 -21.03 -0.92
CA ASP A 324 13.62 -20.57 -0.34
C ASP A 324 13.84 -19.07 -0.55
N PRO A 325 14.58 -18.38 0.34
CA PRO A 325 14.86 -16.97 0.21
C PRO A 325 15.69 -16.68 -1.05
N PRO A 326 15.24 -15.82 -1.97
CA PRO A 326 15.97 -15.55 -3.21
C PRO A 326 17.25 -14.73 -2.99
N LEU A 327 17.32 -13.96 -1.89
CA LEU A 327 18.54 -13.26 -1.49
C LEU A 327 19.26 -14.05 -0.40
N GLN A 328 20.10 -14.99 -0.83
CA GLN A 328 21.01 -15.72 0.05
C GLN A 328 21.95 -14.76 0.80
N SER A 329 22.30 -15.10 2.04
CA SER A 329 23.25 -14.34 2.86
C SER A 329 24.60 -14.14 2.14
N PHE A 330 25.17 -12.95 2.35
CA PHE A 330 26.47 -12.45 1.83
C PHE A 330 26.65 -12.37 0.30
N THR A 331 25.94 -13.17 -0.49
CA THR A 331 26.21 -13.37 -1.92
C THR A 331 24.97 -13.28 -2.79
N GLY A 332 23.78 -13.27 -2.19
CA GLY A 332 22.51 -13.29 -2.92
C GLY A 332 22.29 -12.02 -3.74
N GLU A 333 21.78 -12.22 -4.94
CA GLU A 333 21.42 -11.15 -5.87
C GLU A 333 20.07 -11.43 -6.53
N VAL A 334 19.22 -10.40 -6.64
CA VAL A 334 18.00 -10.42 -7.44
C VAL A 334 18.08 -9.33 -8.49
N THR A 335 17.79 -9.67 -9.75
CA THR A 335 17.75 -8.72 -10.86
C THR A 335 16.32 -8.50 -11.35
N ILE A 336 15.99 -7.24 -11.61
CA ILE A 336 14.66 -6.79 -12.06
C ILE A 336 14.83 -5.97 -13.34
N GLY A 337 14.04 -6.28 -14.35
CA GLY A 337 14.14 -5.61 -15.66
C GLY A 337 15.39 -5.99 -16.47
N MET A 338 16.06 -7.08 -16.09
CA MET A 338 17.26 -7.62 -16.73
C MET A 338 17.11 -9.13 -16.95
N GLY A 339 18.12 -9.79 -17.52
CA GLY A 339 18.12 -11.26 -17.67
C GLY A 339 17.03 -11.87 -18.57
N GLY A 340 16.31 -11.07 -19.38
CA GLY A 340 15.19 -11.51 -20.24
C GLY A 340 13.85 -10.99 -19.75
N GLN A 341 13.81 -10.34 -18.59
CA GLN A 341 12.65 -9.62 -18.09
C GLN A 341 12.43 -8.31 -18.84
N ARG A 342 11.21 -7.78 -18.77
CA ARG A 342 10.86 -6.47 -19.35
C ARG A 342 11.60 -5.37 -18.60
N ALA A 343 12.47 -4.66 -19.29
CA ALA A 343 13.18 -3.52 -18.72
C ALA A 343 12.23 -2.42 -18.24
N LEU A 344 12.69 -1.69 -17.23
CA LEU A 344 11.97 -0.54 -16.68
C LEU A 344 12.15 0.65 -17.61
N ASP A 345 11.13 1.49 -17.72
CA ASP A 345 11.31 2.85 -18.24
C ASP A 345 10.78 3.87 -17.26
N PHE A 346 11.44 5.03 -17.30
CA PHE A 346 11.04 6.22 -16.59
C PHE A 346 10.85 7.27 -17.66
N THR A 347 9.62 7.76 -17.81
CA THR A 347 9.27 8.78 -18.82
C THR A 347 8.78 10.03 -18.15
N LEU A 348 9.29 11.17 -18.61
CA LEU A 348 8.85 12.47 -18.12
C LEU A 348 7.66 12.91 -18.98
N PRO A 349 6.51 13.25 -18.39
CA PRO A 349 5.39 13.76 -19.17
C PRO A 349 5.80 15.00 -19.97
N ARG A 350 5.21 15.17 -21.16
CA ARG A 350 5.54 16.32 -22.02
C ARG A 350 5.31 17.63 -21.29
N GLY A 351 6.31 18.50 -21.30
CA GLY A 351 6.25 19.83 -20.65
C GLY A 351 6.60 19.82 -19.16
N VAL A 352 6.75 18.65 -18.54
CA VAL A 352 7.25 18.54 -17.17
C VAL A 352 8.78 18.64 -17.19
N LYS A 353 9.36 19.48 -16.33
CA LYS A 353 10.82 19.70 -16.26
C LYS A 353 11.51 18.78 -15.27
N LYS A 354 10.78 18.33 -14.24
CA LYS A 354 11.27 17.48 -13.16
C LYS A 354 10.11 16.64 -12.64
N SER A 355 10.36 15.37 -12.38
CA SER A 355 9.42 14.48 -11.68
C SER A 355 10.21 13.51 -10.81
N SER A 356 9.57 13.02 -9.75
CA SER A 356 10.19 12.07 -8.84
C SER A 356 9.31 10.86 -8.62
N ALA A 357 9.94 9.73 -8.33
CA ALA A 357 9.29 8.51 -7.87
C ALA A 357 10.13 7.91 -6.74
N PHE A 358 9.56 6.98 -5.97
CA PHE A 358 10.30 6.32 -4.90
C PHE A 358 10.29 4.81 -5.10
N LEU A 359 11.46 4.20 -4.95
CA LEU A 359 11.60 2.76 -4.85
C LEU A 359 11.64 2.40 -3.38
N LYS A 360 10.67 1.61 -2.91
CA LYS A 360 10.62 1.11 -1.55
C LYS A 360 10.93 -0.37 -1.53
N LEU A 361 12.06 -0.74 -0.92
CA LEU A 361 12.39 -2.13 -0.67
C LEU A 361 11.98 -2.51 0.74
N PHE A 362 11.19 -3.57 0.87
CA PHE A 362 10.98 -4.32 2.11
C PHE A 362 11.76 -5.62 2.03
N VAL A 363 12.44 -6.00 3.11
CA VAL A 363 13.11 -7.30 3.24
C VAL A 363 12.70 -7.98 4.53
N ALA A 364 12.53 -9.30 4.48
CA ALA A 364 12.18 -10.10 5.65
C ALA A 364 12.93 -11.43 5.62
N THR A 365 13.23 -12.00 6.79
CA THR A 365 13.87 -13.33 6.89
C THR A 365 12.91 -14.48 6.60
N LYS A 366 11.62 -14.19 6.41
CA LYS A 366 10.62 -15.13 5.91
C LYS A 366 9.67 -14.48 4.91
N ALA A 367 9.12 -15.30 4.03
CA ALA A 367 8.11 -14.87 3.08
C ALA A 367 6.87 -14.35 3.81
N ILE A 368 6.45 -13.14 3.45
CA ILE A 368 5.28 -12.44 3.96
C ILE A 368 4.33 -12.09 2.82
N ASP A 369 3.01 -12.12 3.06
CA ASP A 369 2.03 -11.51 2.15
C ASP A 369 2.02 -10.00 2.42
N ILE A 370 2.45 -9.23 1.42
CA ILE A 370 2.40 -7.76 1.44
C ILE A 370 1.79 -7.18 0.18
N ASP A 371 0.97 -7.96 -0.52
CA ASP A 371 0.21 -7.47 -1.68
C ASP A 371 -0.76 -6.36 -1.31
N TRP A 372 -1.13 -6.27 -0.03
CA TRP A 372 -1.97 -5.22 0.50
C TRP A 372 -1.33 -3.83 0.51
N ILE A 373 -0.02 -3.72 0.28
CA ILE A 373 0.65 -2.43 0.08
C ILE A 373 0.24 -1.83 -1.27
N GLN A 374 -0.07 -2.64 -2.28
CA GLN A 374 -0.31 -2.18 -3.65
C GLN A 374 -1.53 -1.28 -3.78
N GLN A 375 -1.37 -0.22 -4.58
CA GLN A 375 -2.41 0.73 -4.96
C GLN A 375 -2.34 0.92 -6.49
N GLU A 376 -2.83 -0.06 -7.24
CA GLU A 376 -2.71 -0.13 -8.71
C GLU A 376 -3.53 0.94 -9.48
N THR A 377 -4.36 1.70 -8.78
CA THR A 377 -5.24 2.71 -9.40
C THR A 377 -5.09 4.00 -8.63
N SER A 378 -4.93 5.10 -9.37
CA SER A 378 -4.94 6.42 -8.76
C SER A 378 -6.24 6.60 -7.95
N PRO A 379 -6.16 7.13 -6.72
CA PRO A 379 -7.34 7.41 -5.92
C PRO A 379 -8.30 8.43 -6.56
N PHE A 380 -7.82 9.15 -7.58
CA PHE A 380 -8.54 10.19 -8.27
C PHE A 380 -9.12 9.73 -9.63
N ASP A 381 -8.83 8.50 -10.06
CA ASP A 381 -9.46 7.96 -11.26
C ASP A 381 -10.93 7.62 -11.01
N THR A 382 -11.74 7.82 -12.04
CA THR A 382 -13.18 7.59 -12.11
C THR A 382 -13.56 6.12 -12.02
N SER A 383 -12.64 5.23 -12.38
CA SER A 383 -12.79 3.78 -12.23
C SER A 383 -12.46 3.29 -10.82
N PHE A 384 -12.02 4.18 -9.92
CA PHE A 384 -11.63 3.85 -8.56
C PHE A 384 -12.86 3.44 -7.73
N GLN A 385 -13.12 2.14 -7.70
CA GLN A 385 -14.04 1.51 -6.74
C GLN A 385 -13.31 1.02 -5.48
N GLY A 386 -12.02 1.33 -5.35
CA GLY A 386 -11.11 0.74 -4.38
C GLY A 386 -11.18 1.37 -3.00
N ARG A 387 -11.35 0.55 -1.97
CA ARG A 387 -10.69 0.81 -0.68
C ARG A 387 -9.39 0.01 -0.67
N PRO A 388 -8.32 0.45 0.01
CA PRO A 388 -7.09 -0.33 0.12
C PRO A 388 -7.42 -1.79 0.46
N ARG A 389 -6.93 -2.72 -0.36
CA ARG A 389 -7.11 -4.14 -0.13
C ARG A 389 -6.16 -4.54 0.99
N LEU A 390 -6.66 -4.75 2.20
CA LEU A 390 -5.92 -5.55 3.18
C LEU A 390 -6.17 -7.03 2.84
N SER A 391 -5.31 -7.62 2.02
CA SER A 391 -5.17 -9.07 1.88
C SER A 391 -4.69 -9.67 3.22
N MET A 392 -5.26 -10.82 3.59
CA MET A 392 -4.95 -11.49 4.85
C MET A 392 -3.61 -12.22 4.76
N CYS A 393 -2.71 -11.97 5.71
CA CYS A 393 -1.59 -12.86 5.95
C CYS A 393 -2.10 -14.23 6.45
N ARG A 394 -1.44 -15.32 6.05
CA ARG A 394 -1.52 -16.62 6.74
C ARG A 394 -0.11 -17.00 7.16
N GLY A 395 0.18 -16.94 8.45
CA GLY A 395 1.48 -17.33 9.00
C GLY A 395 1.70 -16.83 10.42
N VAL A 396 2.23 -17.70 11.28
CA VAL A 396 2.73 -17.38 12.63
C VAL A 396 4.25 -17.43 12.57
N PHE A 397 4.96 -16.34 12.89
CA PHE A 397 6.42 -16.33 12.84
C PHE A 397 7.12 -15.40 13.85
N GLN A 398 8.36 -15.76 14.20
CA GLN A 398 9.28 -15.19 15.21
C GLN A 398 10.38 -14.27 14.61
N ASP A 399 10.15 -13.62 13.47
CA ASP A 399 11.23 -13.16 12.56
C ASP A 399 11.58 -11.65 12.62
N THR A 400 12.49 -11.18 11.74
CA THR A 400 12.90 -9.76 11.58
C THR A 400 12.63 -9.23 10.17
N TRP A 401 12.46 -7.91 10.03
CA TRP A 401 12.25 -7.22 8.74
C TRP A 401 12.92 -5.85 8.74
N ASP A 402 13.14 -5.31 7.55
CA ASP A 402 13.66 -3.94 7.37
C ASP A 402 13.08 -3.31 6.09
N ALA A 403 13.19 -2.00 5.97
CA ALA A 403 12.78 -1.29 4.77
C ALA A 403 13.59 -0.01 4.54
N PHE A 404 13.90 0.25 3.27
CA PHE A 404 14.60 1.45 2.85
C PHE A 404 14.04 2.00 1.53
N THR A 405 14.27 3.28 1.31
CA THR A 405 13.69 4.05 0.20
C THR A 405 14.82 4.63 -0.64
N VAL A 406 14.74 4.47 -1.96
CA VAL A 406 15.57 5.19 -2.93
C VAL A 406 14.69 6.19 -3.67
N THR A 407 15.11 7.45 -3.71
CA THR A 407 14.43 8.52 -4.44
C THR A 407 14.95 8.54 -5.87
N LEU A 408 14.05 8.39 -6.84
CA LEU A 408 14.34 8.58 -8.26
C LEU A 408 13.94 10.00 -8.63
N THR A 409 14.85 10.77 -9.20
CA THR A 409 14.56 12.10 -9.74
C THR A 409 14.93 12.13 -11.20
N MET A 410 13.98 12.53 -12.04
CA MET A 410 14.20 12.69 -13.47
C MET A 410 14.07 14.15 -13.84
N THR A 411 14.98 14.63 -14.69
CA THR A 411 15.04 16.02 -15.18
C THR A 411 15.02 16.04 -16.70
N ALA A 412 14.39 17.07 -17.29
CA ALA A 412 14.31 17.23 -18.75
C ALA A 412 15.67 17.47 -19.42
#